data_AF-A0A3N5AVK2-F1
#
_entry.id   AF-A0A3N5AVK2-F1
#
_cell.length_a   1.000
_cell.length_b   1.000
_cell.length_c   1.000
_cell.angle_alpha   90.00
_cell.angle_beta   90.00
_cell.angle_gamma   90.00
#
_symmetry.space_group_name_H-M   'P 1'
#
loop_
_entity.id
_entity.type
_entity.pdbx_description
1 polymer ?
#
loop_
_entity_poly.entity_id
_entity_poly.type
_entity_poly.pdbx_seq_one_letter_code
_entity_poly.pdbx_strand_id
1 'polypeptide(L)'
;MNRANVDGGRGGVNLPALRGHNEVLLLDLLRAAGPPGLGRAELAARTGLTPQAVSKITARLAAEGLVAEAGRDASTGGKPRTRLRLVPGARCAVGVHLDRDELRAVRVDLAGGVVEQWSGLLDFGVGPEAVAEAAVRAVGRVSGGLEAPLLLGVGVAAPGPLDWRTGVLGRVTGFPEWEGYPLKEALAGRLGVAVVVDKDTNAGVAAAGWGGLDGAGASGPGSGGPGSGGPASGGLGLAGLASGGPGSGGAASGGLGLAGLASGGPGSGGAASGGLGLAGAGSGGLGLAGLASGGSASDGLGSGWPRAGGARSDGLASEGSASGELGSGGPWSDGRGSGSAVYLHFGTGLGAGLRLGGAVYRGARSGAGEFGHQVLRLDGPPCRCGGRGCLEVLCLEAVARGDLAGAARVLGEGAANLVALLDVDRVLLGGRVVAGAPEVFVRGVREVLAARALTAEPPVVGLAPAGVAEGAAELVLAPLFGRG
;
A
#
# COMPACT_ATOMS: atom_id res chain seq x y z
N MET A 1 -38.58 -8.83 46.40
CA MET A 1 -38.30 -10.20 45.90
C MET A 1 -38.17 -10.10 44.38
N ASN A 2 -36.97 -9.77 43.90
CA ASN A 2 -35.98 -10.67 43.30
C ASN A 2 -36.44 -11.39 42.01
N ARG A 3 -35.83 -11.00 40.89
CA ARG A 3 -34.98 -11.91 40.09
C ARG A 3 -34.06 -11.12 39.17
N ALA A 4 -32.77 -11.16 39.53
CA ALA A 4 -31.64 -10.87 38.66
C ALA A 4 -31.62 -11.84 37.48
N ASN A 5 -31.14 -11.39 36.32
CA ASN A 5 -30.64 -12.27 35.27
C ASN A 5 -29.31 -11.75 34.74
N VAL A 6 -28.26 -12.20 35.42
CA VAL A 6 -26.95 -12.65 34.91
C VAL A 6 -26.34 -11.88 33.73
N ASP A 7 -25.36 -11.04 34.08
CA ASP A 7 -24.26 -10.60 33.25
C ASP A 7 -23.54 -11.78 32.58
N GLY A 8 -23.55 -11.80 31.25
CA GLY A 8 -22.62 -12.55 30.43
C GLY A 8 -21.67 -11.56 29.76
N GLY A 9 -20.45 -11.44 30.32
CA GLY A 9 -19.44 -10.49 29.89
C GLY A 9 -19.13 -10.55 28.40
N ARG A 10 -19.63 -9.56 27.67
CA ARG A 10 -19.07 -9.17 26.37
C ARG A 10 -18.04 -8.09 26.64
N GLY A 11 -16.76 -8.45 26.54
CA GLY A 11 -15.65 -7.51 26.47
C GLY A 11 -15.80 -6.64 25.22
N GLY A 12 -16.64 -5.62 25.31
CA GLY A 12 -16.86 -4.59 24.31
C GLY A 12 -15.65 -3.68 24.27
N VAL A 13 -14.92 -3.77 23.17
CA VAL A 13 -13.73 -3.01 22.81
C VAL A 13 -13.93 -1.49 23.02
N ASN A 14 -13.27 -0.89 24.01
CA ASN A 14 -13.20 0.56 24.20
C ASN A 14 -12.22 1.22 23.21
N LEU A 15 -12.39 0.96 21.91
CA LEU A 15 -11.86 1.83 20.86
C LEU A 15 -12.74 3.10 20.80
N PRO A 16 -12.35 4.18 20.09
CA PRO A 16 -13.10 5.44 19.94
C PRO A 16 -14.50 5.34 19.30
N ALA A 17 -15.12 4.16 19.27
CA ALA A 17 -16.43 3.82 18.71
C ALA A 17 -17.62 4.60 19.30
N LEU A 18 -17.38 5.51 20.25
CA LEU A 18 -18.37 6.42 20.84
C LEU A 18 -18.11 7.90 20.55
N ARG A 19 -17.20 8.26 19.62
CA ARG A 19 -17.09 9.66 19.16
C ARG A 19 -18.16 9.97 18.12
N GLY A 20 -18.81 11.13 18.26
CA GLY A 20 -19.75 11.60 17.25
C GLY A 20 -19.04 11.90 15.92
N HIS A 21 -19.72 11.68 14.78
CA HIS A 21 -19.21 11.93 13.43
C HIS A 21 -18.48 13.28 13.28
N ASN A 22 -19.02 14.33 13.92
CA ASN A 22 -18.43 15.66 13.87
C ASN A 22 -17.09 15.77 14.62
N GLU A 23 -16.89 15.07 15.73
CA GLU A 23 -15.60 15.07 16.44
C GLU A 23 -14.50 14.48 15.58
N VAL A 24 -14.83 13.37 14.94
CA VAL A 24 -13.94 12.62 14.07
C VAL A 24 -13.49 13.51 12.90
N LEU A 25 -14.43 14.19 12.25
CA LEU A 25 -14.14 15.15 11.17
C LEU A 25 -13.22 16.29 11.63
N LEU A 26 -13.46 16.86 12.82
CA LEU A 26 -12.62 17.93 13.36
C LEU A 26 -11.21 17.44 13.73
N LEU A 27 -11.09 16.25 14.32
CA LEU A 27 -9.79 15.64 14.63
C LEU A 27 -9.01 15.35 13.35
N ASP A 28 -9.68 14.90 12.29
CA ASP A 28 -9.06 14.63 11.01
C ASP A 28 -8.46 15.90 10.38
N LEU A 29 -9.25 16.98 10.35
CA LEU A 29 -8.78 18.28 9.85
C LEU A 29 -7.62 18.82 10.68
N LEU A 30 -7.66 18.67 12.01
CA LEU A 30 -6.58 19.11 12.89
C LEU A 30 -5.31 18.27 12.72
N ARG A 31 -5.43 16.97 12.48
CA ARG A 31 -4.31 16.09 12.15
C ARG A 31 -3.68 16.48 10.82
N ALA A 32 -4.50 16.70 9.79
CA ALA A 32 -4.04 17.13 8.47
C ALA A 32 -3.37 18.51 8.47
N ALA A 33 -3.83 19.44 9.32
CA ALA A 33 -3.23 20.76 9.46
C ALA A 33 -1.87 20.77 10.17
N GLY A 34 -1.54 19.72 10.94
CA GLY A 34 -0.26 19.59 11.61
C GLY A 34 0.01 20.66 12.68
N PRO A 35 1.30 20.93 13.01
CA PRO A 35 1.69 21.83 14.11
C PRO A 35 1.12 23.25 14.05
N PRO A 36 0.97 23.91 12.87
CA PRO A 36 0.34 25.23 12.78
C PRO A 36 -1.10 25.26 13.28
N GLY A 37 -1.84 24.15 13.14
CA GLY A 37 -3.24 24.06 13.55
C GLY A 37 -4.20 24.93 12.74
N LEU A 38 -5.49 24.87 13.12
CA LEU A 38 -6.58 25.58 12.45
C LEU A 38 -7.34 26.50 13.42
N GLY A 39 -7.88 27.59 12.90
CA GLY A 39 -8.80 28.44 13.65
C GLY A 39 -10.23 27.84 13.69
N ARG A 40 -11.02 28.16 14.71
CA ARG A 40 -12.42 27.68 14.82
C ARG A 40 -13.30 28.08 13.62
N ALA A 41 -13.10 29.29 13.08
CA ALA A 41 -13.84 29.73 11.89
C ALA A 41 -13.47 28.93 10.64
N GLU A 42 -12.21 28.49 10.52
CA GLU A 42 -11.75 27.67 9.42
C GLU A 42 -12.26 26.23 9.53
N LEU A 43 -12.26 25.68 10.74
CA LEU A 43 -12.92 24.40 11.04
C LEU A 43 -14.41 24.46 10.71
N ALA A 44 -15.12 25.51 11.09
CA ALA A 44 -16.54 25.69 10.73
C ALA A 44 -16.76 25.73 9.22
N ALA A 45 -15.94 26.49 8.50
CA ALA A 45 -16.03 26.61 7.04
C ALA A 45 -15.77 25.27 6.32
N ARG A 46 -14.74 24.52 6.73
CA ARG A 46 -14.38 23.23 6.11
C ARG A 46 -15.33 22.09 6.47
N THR A 47 -16.00 22.16 7.62
CA THR A 47 -16.93 21.11 8.09
C THR A 47 -18.40 21.41 7.80
N GLY A 48 -18.75 22.64 7.46
CA GLY A 48 -20.14 23.10 7.37
C GLY A 48 -20.87 23.20 8.72
N LEU A 49 -20.17 23.02 9.84
CA LEU A 49 -20.75 23.09 11.19
C LEU A 49 -20.92 24.54 11.66
N THR A 50 -21.89 24.78 12.54
CA THR A 50 -22.07 26.10 13.15
C THR A 50 -20.88 26.46 14.05
N PRO A 51 -20.53 27.75 14.19
CA PRO A 51 -19.47 28.19 15.09
C PRO A 51 -19.65 27.72 16.54
N GLN A 52 -20.91 27.62 17.00
CA GLN A 52 -21.26 27.11 18.33
C GLN A 52 -20.95 25.60 18.45
N ALA A 53 -21.28 24.80 17.42
CA ALA A 53 -20.98 23.37 17.40
C ALA A 53 -19.47 23.12 17.43
N VAL A 54 -18.70 23.81 16.60
CA VAL A 54 -17.23 23.76 16.61
C VAL A 54 -16.66 24.14 17.97
N SER A 55 -17.17 25.20 18.59
CA SER A 55 -16.72 25.64 19.92
C SER A 55 -16.98 24.59 20.99
N LYS A 56 -18.17 23.98 21.00
CA LYS A 56 -18.53 22.92 21.95
C LYS A 56 -17.68 21.66 21.76
N ILE A 57 -17.48 21.23 20.51
CA ILE A 57 -16.68 20.05 20.19
C ILE A 57 -15.22 20.27 20.57
N THR A 58 -14.63 21.38 20.15
CA THR A 58 -13.21 21.68 20.43
C THR A 58 -12.94 21.87 21.92
N ALA A 59 -13.88 22.42 22.68
CA ALA A 59 -13.78 22.51 24.14
C ALA A 59 -13.76 21.12 24.80
N ARG A 60 -14.60 20.19 24.35
CA ARG A 60 -14.58 18.80 24.84
C ARG A 60 -13.29 18.08 24.48
N LEU A 61 -12.83 18.20 23.23
CA LEU A 61 -11.55 17.61 22.80
C LEU A 61 -10.35 18.16 23.58
N ALA A 62 -10.38 19.45 23.94
CA ALA A 62 -9.38 20.06 24.79
C ALA A 62 -9.45 19.57 26.24
N ALA A 63 -10.64 19.39 26.80
CA ALA A 63 -10.83 18.81 28.13
C ALA A 63 -10.31 17.35 28.21
N GLU A 64 -10.36 16.62 27.11
CA GLU A 64 -9.78 15.27 26.98
C GLU A 64 -8.27 15.27 26.70
N GLY A 65 -7.66 16.46 26.53
CA GLY A 65 -6.23 16.61 26.23
C GLY A 65 -5.83 16.28 24.79
N LEU A 66 -6.78 16.07 23.88
CA LEU A 66 -6.51 15.74 22.47
C LEU A 66 -6.20 16.96 21.62
N VAL A 67 -6.68 18.14 22.03
CA VAL A 67 -6.52 19.40 21.30
C VAL A 67 -6.00 20.47 22.24
N ALA A 68 -5.03 21.25 21.80
CA ALA A 68 -4.47 22.37 22.55
C ALA A 68 -4.44 23.65 21.70
N GLU A 69 -4.30 24.80 22.35
CA GLU A 69 -4.05 26.06 21.64
C GLU A 69 -2.62 26.07 21.07
N ALA A 70 -2.49 26.41 19.78
CA ALA A 70 -1.21 26.45 19.05
C ALA A 70 -0.53 27.83 19.09
N GLY A 71 -1.13 28.80 19.80
CA GLY A 71 -0.72 30.20 19.82
C GLY A 71 -1.78 31.15 19.27
N ARG A 72 -1.43 32.45 19.19
CA ARG A 72 -2.24 33.52 18.60
C ARG A 72 -1.47 34.10 17.40
N ASP A 73 -2.11 34.20 16.24
CA ASP A 73 -1.52 34.89 15.09
C ASP A 73 -1.27 36.39 15.41
N ALA A 74 -0.26 36.99 14.78
CA ALA A 74 -0.04 38.44 14.81
C ALA A 74 -1.25 39.15 14.20
N SER A 75 -1.81 40.12 14.92
CA SER A 75 -3.04 40.82 14.52
C SER A 75 -2.77 41.80 13.36
N THR A 76 -3.44 41.61 12.22
CA THR A 76 -3.53 42.60 11.13
C THR A 76 -4.79 43.46 11.26
N GLY A 77 -5.17 43.84 12.49
CA GLY A 77 -6.28 44.77 12.76
C GLY A 77 -7.57 44.15 13.31
N GLY A 78 -7.54 42.89 13.77
CA GLY A 78 -8.68 42.18 14.38
C GLY A 78 -8.35 41.43 15.68
N LYS A 79 -9.37 40.92 16.40
CA LYS A 79 -9.17 40.14 17.64
C LYS A 79 -8.27 38.92 17.35
N PRO A 80 -7.20 38.68 18.13
CA PRO A 80 -6.26 37.59 17.89
C PRO A 80 -6.99 36.26 17.73
N ARG A 81 -6.67 35.52 16.66
CA ARG A 81 -7.32 34.24 16.35
C ARG A 81 -6.59 33.13 17.11
N THR A 82 -7.26 32.50 18.07
CA THR A 82 -6.74 31.29 18.71
C THR A 82 -6.71 30.16 17.69
N ARG A 83 -5.51 29.61 17.45
CA ARG A 83 -5.34 28.39 16.66
C ARG A 83 -5.44 27.16 17.57
N LEU A 84 -6.03 26.10 17.05
CA LEU A 84 -6.15 24.81 17.70
C LEU A 84 -5.31 23.80 16.94
N ARG A 85 -4.60 22.94 17.67
CA ARG A 85 -3.82 21.83 17.10
C ARG A 85 -4.10 20.53 17.84
N LEU A 86 -3.93 19.42 17.15
CA LEU A 86 -3.87 18.11 17.76
C LEU A 86 -2.68 18.05 18.74
N VAL A 87 -2.84 17.36 19.86
CA VAL A 87 -1.75 17.05 20.79
C VAL A 87 -1.23 15.66 20.42
N PRO A 88 -0.08 15.53 19.72
CA PRO A 88 0.33 14.25 19.14
C PRO A 88 0.50 13.16 20.20
N GLY A 89 1.21 13.47 21.28
CA GLY A 89 1.48 12.54 22.38
C GLY A 89 0.30 12.27 23.33
N ALA A 90 -0.91 12.80 23.05
CA ALA A 90 -2.06 12.56 23.94
C ALA A 90 -2.47 11.09 23.96
N ARG A 91 -2.27 10.37 22.86
CA ARG A 91 -2.53 8.94 22.71
C ARG A 91 -1.50 8.33 21.75
N CYS A 92 -1.36 7.02 21.76
CA CYS A 92 -0.49 6.29 20.87
C CYS A 92 -1.13 4.97 20.41
N ALA A 93 -0.58 4.41 19.33
CA ALA A 93 -0.85 3.05 18.88
C ALA A 93 0.48 2.32 18.68
N VAL A 94 0.46 1.00 18.83
CA VAL A 94 1.59 0.15 18.44
C VAL A 94 1.25 -0.56 17.15
N GLY A 95 2.19 -0.57 16.20
CA GLY A 95 2.10 -1.32 14.96
C GLY A 95 3.17 -2.40 14.92
N VAL A 96 2.79 -3.60 14.48
CA VAL A 96 3.66 -4.76 14.36
C VAL A 96 3.61 -5.26 12.94
N HIS A 97 4.76 -5.50 12.33
CA HIS A 97 4.89 -6.18 11.05
C HIS A 97 5.53 -7.55 11.28
N LEU A 98 4.75 -8.61 11.08
CA LEU A 98 5.22 -9.98 10.97
C LEU A 98 5.58 -10.20 9.48
N ASP A 99 6.85 -10.13 9.12
CA ASP A 99 7.32 -10.62 7.82
C ASP A 99 7.66 -12.12 7.96
N ARG A 100 8.16 -12.73 6.89
CA ARG A 100 8.57 -14.15 6.89
C ARG A 100 9.85 -14.37 7.69
N ASP A 101 10.78 -13.42 7.66
CA ASP A 101 12.10 -13.52 8.27
C ASP A 101 12.47 -12.35 9.20
N GLU A 102 11.59 -11.36 9.35
CA GLU A 102 11.79 -10.19 10.18
C GLU A 102 10.51 -9.86 10.99
N LEU A 103 10.72 -9.37 12.21
CA LEU A 103 9.70 -8.80 13.07
C LEU A 103 10.04 -7.34 13.36
N ARG A 104 9.11 -6.42 13.06
CA ARG A 104 9.24 -5.01 13.41
C ARG A 104 8.07 -4.56 14.27
N ALA A 105 8.34 -3.77 15.31
CA ALA A 105 7.34 -3.10 16.11
C ALA A 105 7.65 -1.60 16.19
N VAL A 106 6.62 -0.77 16.12
CA VAL A 106 6.72 0.70 16.24
C VAL A 106 5.62 1.20 17.15
N ARG A 107 5.92 2.22 17.97
CA ARG A 107 4.90 3.01 18.67
C ARG A 107 4.78 4.35 17.97
N VAL A 108 3.57 4.72 17.55
CA VAL A 108 3.28 5.99 16.89
C VAL A 108 2.36 6.86 17.74
N ASP A 109 2.52 8.16 17.62
CA ASP A 109 1.63 9.16 18.24
C ASP A 109 0.38 9.43 17.39
N LEU A 110 -0.52 10.31 17.84
CA LEU A 110 -1.74 10.66 17.09
C LEU A 110 -1.49 11.39 15.77
N ALA A 111 -0.31 11.97 15.57
CA ALA A 111 0.06 12.53 14.27
C ALA A 111 0.57 11.44 13.30
N GLY A 112 0.88 10.24 13.81
CA GLY A 112 1.52 9.15 13.07
C GLY A 112 3.05 9.21 13.14
N GLY A 113 3.61 10.07 13.98
CA GLY A 113 5.06 10.15 14.21
C GLY A 113 5.54 8.95 15.02
N VAL A 114 6.63 8.31 14.57
CA VAL A 114 7.25 7.19 15.30
C VAL A 114 7.94 7.72 16.55
N VAL A 115 7.50 7.22 17.71
CA VAL A 115 8.03 7.57 19.04
C VAL A 115 9.08 6.57 19.49
N GLU A 116 8.89 5.29 19.20
CA GLU A 116 9.77 4.19 19.59
C GLU A 116 9.72 3.10 18.52
N GLN A 117 10.83 2.40 18.29
CA GLN A 117 10.85 1.31 17.33
C GLN A 117 11.82 0.21 17.70
N TRP A 118 11.47 -1.00 17.30
CA TRP A 118 12.28 -2.19 17.48
C TRP A 118 12.18 -3.10 16.26
N SER A 119 13.29 -3.72 15.87
CA SER A 119 13.32 -4.79 14.87
C SER A 119 14.19 -5.96 15.33
N GLY A 120 13.89 -7.14 14.80
CA GLY A 120 14.65 -8.35 15.04
C GLY A 120 14.32 -9.44 14.02
N LEU A 121 15.14 -10.48 14.00
CA LEU A 121 14.88 -11.65 13.16
C LEU A 121 13.63 -12.40 13.63
N LEU A 122 12.90 -12.94 12.68
CA LEU A 122 11.78 -13.85 12.89
C LEU A 122 12.01 -15.09 12.04
N ASP A 123 11.52 -16.23 12.47
CA ASP A 123 11.28 -17.35 11.56
C ASP A 123 9.78 -17.59 11.60
N PHE A 124 9.06 -17.18 10.56
CA PHE A 124 7.61 -17.32 10.52
C PHE A 124 7.16 -18.80 10.49
N GLY A 125 8.05 -19.70 10.09
CA GLY A 125 7.84 -21.15 10.02
C GLY A 125 8.01 -21.89 11.35
N VAL A 126 8.45 -21.23 12.44
CA VAL A 126 8.45 -21.86 13.78
C VAL A 126 7.05 -22.10 14.33
N GLY A 127 6.03 -21.57 13.65
CA GLY A 127 4.63 -21.79 13.94
C GLY A 127 3.96 -20.62 14.68
N PRO A 128 2.62 -20.58 14.63
CA PRO A 128 1.84 -19.40 15.01
C PRO A 128 2.02 -18.99 16.47
N GLU A 129 2.17 -19.95 17.38
CA GLU A 129 2.26 -19.66 18.81
C GLU A 129 3.57 -19.00 19.21
N ALA A 130 4.69 -19.50 18.66
CA ALA A 130 6.00 -18.93 18.89
C ALA A 130 6.13 -17.53 18.27
N VAL A 131 5.52 -17.32 17.09
CA VAL A 131 5.46 -16.01 16.44
C VAL A 131 4.58 -15.03 17.23
N ALA A 132 3.43 -15.47 17.75
CA ALA A 132 2.58 -14.64 18.61
C ALA A 132 3.31 -14.23 19.90
N GLU A 133 4.05 -15.15 20.54
CA GLU A 133 4.91 -14.83 21.68
C GLU A 133 6.01 -13.82 21.34
N ALA A 134 6.63 -13.94 20.16
CA ALA A 134 7.62 -12.98 19.69
C ALA A 134 7.00 -11.59 19.48
N ALA A 135 5.79 -11.52 18.92
CA ALA A 135 5.05 -10.28 18.73
C ALA A 135 4.71 -9.63 20.09
N VAL A 136 4.27 -10.39 21.09
CA VAL A 136 4.01 -9.88 22.45
C VAL A 136 5.25 -9.25 23.06
N ARG A 137 6.41 -9.94 22.97
CA ARG A 137 7.69 -9.39 23.45
C ARG A 137 8.09 -8.11 22.71
N ALA A 138 7.87 -8.06 21.39
CA ALA A 138 8.16 -6.88 20.58
C ALA A 138 7.28 -5.68 20.97
N VAL A 139 5.98 -5.90 21.19
CA VAL A 139 5.05 -4.88 21.71
C VAL A 139 5.50 -4.39 23.08
N GLY A 140 5.91 -5.29 23.98
CA GLY A 140 6.45 -4.93 25.30
C GLY A 140 7.67 -4.00 25.21
N ARG A 141 8.56 -4.20 24.23
CA ARG A 141 9.75 -3.35 24.03
C ARG A 141 9.42 -1.93 23.62
N VAL A 142 8.40 -1.72 22.77
CA VAL A 142 8.08 -0.39 22.22
C VAL A 142 6.96 0.32 22.97
N SER A 143 6.10 -0.41 23.68
CA SER A 143 4.99 0.18 24.44
C SER A 143 5.48 0.97 25.65
N GLY A 144 6.63 0.60 26.24
CA GLY A 144 7.19 1.28 27.41
C GLY A 144 6.30 1.18 28.66
N GLY A 145 5.50 0.11 28.76
CA GLY A 145 4.55 -0.09 29.88
C GLY A 145 3.33 0.84 29.83
N LEU A 146 3.07 1.51 28.70
CA LEU A 146 1.88 2.34 28.54
C LEU A 146 0.62 1.47 28.49
N GLU A 147 -0.36 1.84 29.30
CA GLU A 147 -1.68 1.21 29.35
C GLU A 147 -2.77 2.18 28.85
N ALA A 148 -4.01 1.70 28.82
CA ALA A 148 -5.16 2.55 28.57
C ALA A 148 -5.27 3.67 29.64
N PRO A 149 -5.70 4.89 29.26
CA PRO A 149 -6.19 5.27 27.95
C PRO A 149 -5.09 5.73 26.98
N LEU A 150 -3.80 5.77 27.36
CA LEU A 150 -2.73 6.29 26.50
C LEU A 150 -2.44 5.40 25.30
N LEU A 151 -2.44 4.08 25.48
CA LEU A 151 -2.34 3.12 24.39
C LEU A 151 -3.74 2.74 23.87
N LEU A 152 -4.04 3.09 22.61
CA LEU A 152 -5.34 2.82 21.99
C LEU A 152 -5.49 1.36 21.55
N GLY A 153 -4.38 0.70 21.22
CA GLY A 153 -4.37 -0.68 20.77
C GLY A 153 -3.13 -1.05 19.97
N VAL A 154 -3.13 -2.27 19.44
CA VAL A 154 -2.06 -2.84 18.64
C VAL A 154 -2.59 -3.23 17.26
N GLY A 155 -1.95 -2.73 16.22
CA GLY A 155 -2.20 -3.15 14.84
C GLY A 155 -1.13 -4.15 14.40
N VAL A 156 -1.55 -5.21 13.74
CA VAL A 156 -0.65 -6.30 13.30
C VAL A 156 -0.84 -6.51 11.81
N ALA A 157 0.25 -6.33 11.08
CA ALA A 157 0.39 -6.68 9.69
C ALA A 157 1.03 -8.07 9.59
N ALA A 158 0.39 -8.97 8.83
CA ALA A 158 0.89 -10.33 8.63
C ALA A 158 0.73 -10.78 7.16
N PRO A 159 1.44 -11.83 6.72
CA PRO A 159 1.26 -12.39 5.39
C PRO A 159 -0.13 -13.01 5.23
N GLY A 160 -0.72 -12.84 4.04
CA GLY A 160 -2.03 -13.43 3.70
C GLY A 160 -1.96 -14.87 3.17
N PRO A 161 -3.14 -15.50 2.93
CA PRO A 161 -4.49 -14.96 3.10
C PRO A 161 -4.94 -14.92 4.56
N LEU A 162 -5.78 -13.95 4.90
CA LEU A 162 -6.25 -13.63 6.25
C LEU A 162 -7.66 -13.05 6.16
N ASP A 163 -8.57 -13.45 7.06
CA ASP A 163 -9.80 -12.70 7.27
C ASP A 163 -9.57 -11.57 8.28
N TRP A 164 -9.47 -10.34 7.80
CA TRP A 164 -9.19 -9.16 8.64
C TRP A 164 -10.27 -8.89 9.70
N ARG A 165 -11.51 -9.36 9.51
CA ARG A 165 -12.60 -9.12 10.48
C ARG A 165 -12.41 -9.92 11.75
N THR A 166 -12.21 -11.23 11.58
CA THR A 166 -11.99 -12.18 12.66
C THR A 166 -10.53 -12.21 13.10
N GLY A 167 -9.59 -11.85 12.22
CA GLY A 167 -8.15 -11.94 12.42
C GLY A 167 -7.63 -13.38 12.35
N VAL A 168 -8.35 -14.27 11.67
CA VAL A 168 -8.00 -15.68 11.47
C VAL A 168 -7.21 -15.82 10.16
N LEU A 169 -6.03 -16.44 10.25
CA LEU A 169 -5.22 -16.71 9.07
C LEU A 169 -5.76 -17.91 8.28
N GLY A 170 -5.68 -17.81 6.96
CA GLY A 170 -5.96 -18.91 6.05
C GLY A 170 -4.71 -19.74 5.77
N ARG A 171 -4.72 -20.48 4.66
CA ARG A 171 -3.55 -21.21 4.19
C ARG A 171 -2.52 -20.25 3.60
N VAL A 172 -1.61 -19.76 4.44
CA VAL A 172 -0.49 -18.90 4.04
C VAL A 172 0.45 -19.70 3.14
N THR A 173 0.76 -19.16 1.96
CA THR A 173 1.63 -19.82 0.98
C THR A 173 2.99 -20.12 1.58
N GLY A 174 3.34 -21.41 1.71
CA GLY A 174 4.59 -21.87 2.31
C GLY A 174 4.58 -22.07 3.83
N PHE A 175 3.45 -21.76 4.50
CA PHE A 175 3.29 -21.87 5.96
C PHE A 175 1.91 -22.43 6.32
N PRO A 176 1.62 -23.71 5.99
CA PRO A 176 0.30 -24.32 6.20
C PRO A 176 -0.14 -24.41 7.67
N GLU A 177 0.80 -24.37 8.61
CA GLU A 177 0.57 -24.41 10.06
C GLU A 177 -0.23 -23.22 10.61
N TRP A 178 -0.42 -22.18 9.80
CA TRP A 178 -1.23 -21.01 10.14
C TRP A 178 -2.71 -21.14 9.79
N GLU A 179 -3.10 -22.16 9.02
CA GLU A 179 -4.49 -22.34 8.58
C GLU A 179 -5.44 -22.47 9.78
N GLY A 180 -6.34 -21.51 9.93
CA GLY A 180 -7.32 -21.46 11.02
C GLY A 180 -6.83 -20.80 12.30
N TYR A 181 -5.60 -20.29 12.36
CA TYR A 181 -5.06 -19.70 13.59
C TYR A 181 -5.67 -18.31 13.90
N PRO A 182 -6.27 -18.10 15.10
CA PRO A 182 -6.95 -16.85 15.46
C PRO A 182 -5.97 -15.82 16.05
N LEU A 183 -5.06 -15.29 15.22
CA LEU A 183 -3.99 -14.40 15.65
C LEU A 183 -4.48 -13.18 16.44
N LYS A 184 -5.59 -12.58 16.02
CA LYS A 184 -6.19 -11.42 16.70
C LYS A 184 -6.60 -11.75 18.14
N GLU A 185 -7.31 -12.85 18.34
CA GLU A 185 -7.77 -13.27 19.67
C GLU A 185 -6.59 -13.69 20.55
N ALA A 186 -5.65 -14.45 20.00
CA ALA A 186 -4.46 -14.89 20.71
C ALA A 186 -3.63 -13.70 21.23
N LEU A 187 -3.40 -12.67 20.40
CA LEU A 187 -2.67 -11.48 20.81
C LEU A 187 -3.49 -10.60 21.76
N ALA A 188 -4.78 -10.41 21.51
CA ALA A 188 -5.64 -9.62 22.39
C ALA A 188 -5.70 -10.21 23.81
N GLY A 189 -5.81 -11.53 23.93
CA GLY A 189 -5.81 -12.23 25.22
C GLY A 189 -4.49 -12.07 25.99
N ARG A 190 -3.34 -12.06 25.30
CA ARG A 190 -2.01 -11.92 25.93
C ARG A 190 -1.66 -10.48 26.28
N LEU A 191 -2.09 -9.52 25.46
CA LEU A 191 -1.72 -8.12 25.60
C LEU A 191 -2.73 -7.33 26.45
N GLY A 192 -3.96 -7.81 26.61
CA GLY A 192 -5.00 -7.12 27.37
C GLY A 192 -5.49 -5.82 26.73
N VAL A 193 -5.17 -5.59 25.45
CA VAL A 193 -5.57 -4.40 24.68
C VAL A 193 -6.26 -4.80 23.38
N ALA A 194 -6.94 -3.84 22.75
CA ALA A 194 -7.55 -4.05 21.45
C ALA A 194 -6.50 -4.37 20.38
N VAL A 195 -6.76 -5.41 19.58
CA VAL A 195 -5.89 -5.82 18.46
C VAL A 195 -6.65 -5.74 17.15
N VAL A 196 -6.03 -5.12 16.15
CA VAL A 196 -6.46 -5.14 14.74
C VAL A 196 -5.43 -5.95 13.97
N VAL A 197 -5.90 -6.84 13.08
CA VAL A 197 -5.02 -7.65 12.24
C VAL A 197 -5.42 -7.44 10.78
N ASP A 198 -4.43 -7.20 9.93
CA ASP A 198 -4.63 -7.02 8.48
C ASP A 198 -3.41 -7.56 7.70
N LYS A 199 -3.54 -7.62 6.38
CA LYS A 199 -2.43 -7.97 5.50
C LYS A 199 -1.35 -6.89 5.56
N ASP A 200 -0.10 -7.32 5.47
CA ASP A 200 1.08 -6.46 5.25
C ASP A 200 0.88 -5.41 4.16
N THR A 201 0.29 -5.79 3.02
CA THR A 201 0.03 -4.87 1.92
C THR A 201 -1.04 -3.83 2.25
N ASN A 202 -2.11 -4.22 2.96
CA ASN A 202 -3.16 -3.32 3.41
C ASN A 202 -2.66 -2.33 4.46
N ALA A 203 -1.83 -2.79 5.39
CA ALA A 203 -1.13 -1.92 6.32
C ALA A 203 -0.19 -0.97 5.57
N GLY A 204 0.59 -1.46 4.61
CA GLY A 204 1.47 -0.62 3.80
C GLY A 204 0.75 0.49 3.05
N VAL A 205 -0.43 0.23 2.46
CA VAL A 205 -1.23 1.29 1.81
C VAL A 205 -1.91 2.22 2.84
N ALA A 206 -2.21 1.74 4.05
CA ALA A 206 -2.70 2.60 5.13
C ALA A 206 -1.62 3.59 5.61
N ALA A 207 -0.34 3.18 5.59
CA ALA A 207 0.82 3.98 5.97
C ALA A 207 1.05 5.20 5.05
N ALA A 208 0.57 5.14 3.81
CA ALA A 208 0.76 6.19 2.81
C ALA A 208 0.16 7.55 3.20
N GLY A 209 -0.65 7.60 4.27
CA GLY A 209 -1.23 8.82 4.81
C GLY A 209 -2.33 9.38 3.91
N TRP A 210 -3.45 9.79 4.51
CA TRP A 210 -4.61 10.23 3.74
C TRP A 210 -4.58 11.73 3.41
N GLY A 211 -3.48 12.43 3.74
CA GLY A 211 -3.21 13.82 3.36
C GLY A 211 -1.88 14.02 2.62
N GLY A 212 -1.05 12.98 2.49
CA GLY A 212 0.20 13.03 1.71
C GLY A 212 -0.03 12.88 0.20
N LEU A 213 -1.21 12.40 -0.19
CA LEU A 213 -1.59 12.18 -1.59
C LEU A 213 -2.11 13.46 -2.28
N ASP A 214 -2.34 14.55 -1.53
CA ASP A 214 -2.88 15.80 -2.06
C ASP A 214 -1.79 16.86 -2.30
N GLY A 215 -0.55 16.64 -1.83
CA GLY A 215 0.52 17.67 -1.80
C GLY A 215 1.69 17.49 -2.78
N ALA A 216 1.85 16.33 -3.42
CA ALA A 216 2.97 16.09 -4.34
C ALA A 216 2.52 16.27 -5.79
N GLY A 217 2.43 17.54 -6.23
CA GLY A 217 1.97 17.90 -7.56
C GLY A 217 2.11 19.39 -7.90
N ALA A 218 3.20 20.07 -7.48
CA ALA A 218 3.56 21.39 -8.01
C ALA A 218 4.99 21.77 -7.61
N SER A 219 5.98 21.26 -8.33
CA SER A 219 7.28 21.93 -8.43
C SER A 219 7.64 22.04 -9.90
N GLY A 220 7.10 23.08 -10.54
CA GLY A 220 7.52 23.51 -11.86
C GLY A 220 8.98 24.01 -11.83
N PRO A 221 9.64 24.12 -13.00
CA PRO A 221 11.05 24.50 -13.07
C PRO A 221 11.19 25.99 -12.73
N GLY A 222 11.56 26.27 -11.48
CA GLY A 222 11.93 27.61 -11.03
C GLY A 222 13.29 28.00 -11.62
N SER A 223 13.28 29.02 -12.48
CA SER A 223 14.42 29.70 -13.07
C SER A 223 15.52 30.01 -12.06
N GLY A 224 16.75 29.60 -12.37
CA GLY A 224 17.94 29.86 -11.57
C GLY A 224 18.29 31.35 -11.47
N GLY A 225 18.79 31.73 -10.30
CA GLY A 225 19.53 32.96 -10.03
C GLY A 225 20.51 32.69 -8.89
N PRO A 226 21.77 33.20 -8.94
CA PRO A 226 22.86 32.71 -8.10
C PRO A 226 22.88 33.39 -6.72
N GLY A 227 23.17 32.63 -5.66
CA GLY A 227 23.27 33.13 -4.29
C GLY A 227 24.16 32.27 -3.40
N SER A 228 25.45 32.61 -3.41
CA SER A 228 26.49 32.47 -2.35
C SER A 228 26.28 31.51 -1.16
N GLY A 229 27.06 30.42 -1.16
CA GLY A 229 28.14 30.12 -0.21
C GLY A 229 27.89 30.00 1.31
N GLY A 230 28.20 28.81 1.87
CA GLY A 230 28.67 28.64 3.27
C GLY A 230 28.10 27.41 4.00
N PRO A 231 28.90 26.63 4.75
CA PRO A 231 28.86 25.17 4.65
C PRO A 231 28.00 24.43 5.69
N ALA A 232 27.46 23.29 5.26
CA ALA A 232 26.95 22.23 6.12
C ALA A 232 28.12 21.39 6.66
N SER A 233 28.18 21.23 7.98
CA SER A 233 29.14 20.40 8.69
C SER A 233 28.81 18.90 8.53
N GLY A 234 29.63 18.21 7.74
CA GLY A 234 29.67 16.75 7.70
C GLY A 234 30.47 16.20 8.89
N GLY A 235 29.83 15.38 9.71
CA GLY A 235 30.50 14.55 10.70
C GLY A 235 30.71 13.13 10.14
N LEU A 236 31.95 12.81 9.78
CA LEU A 236 32.43 11.45 9.58
C LEU A 236 33.25 11.03 10.80
N GLY A 237 33.03 9.80 11.28
CA GLY A 237 33.83 9.15 12.32
C GLY A 237 33.98 7.65 12.04
N LEU A 238 35.22 7.24 11.77
CA LEU A 238 35.70 5.91 11.39
C LEU A 238 35.92 4.97 12.58
N ALA A 239 35.86 3.65 12.31
CA ALA A 239 36.79 2.56 12.70
C ALA A 239 36.01 1.22 12.65
N GLY A 240 36.43 0.10 12.06
CA GLY A 240 37.74 -0.39 11.67
C GLY A 240 37.97 -1.73 12.38
N LEU A 241 38.05 -2.86 11.65
CA LEU A 241 38.76 -4.06 12.10
C LEU A 241 39.18 -4.88 10.87
N ALA A 242 40.48 -5.17 10.83
CA ALA A 242 41.17 -5.97 9.83
C ALA A 242 41.69 -7.27 10.45
N SER A 243 41.72 -8.33 9.64
CA SER A 243 42.60 -9.51 9.76
C SER A 243 42.46 -10.26 8.42
N GLY A 244 43.46 -10.69 7.66
CA GLY A 244 44.91 -10.77 7.71
C GLY A 244 45.27 -11.70 6.51
N GLY A 245 46.28 -11.35 5.69
CA GLY A 245 46.73 -12.15 4.54
C GLY A 245 47.47 -13.45 4.95
N PRO A 246 48.10 -14.21 4.03
CA PRO A 246 48.85 -13.79 2.82
C PRO A 246 48.38 -14.52 1.53
N GLY A 247 48.79 -14.26 0.28
CA GLY A 247 49.90 -13.51 -0.32
C GLY A 247 50.57 -14.39 -1.40
N SER A 248 50.46 -14.02 -2.69
CA SER A 248 51.38 -14.32 -3.80
C SER A 248 50.79 -13.69 -5.08
N GLY A 249 51.35 -12.63 -5.66
CA GLY A 249 52.39 -12.69 -6.72
C GLY A 249 51.77 -13.18 -8.04
N GLY A 250 51.76 -12.49 -9.17
CA GLY A 250 52.41 -11.28 -9.67
C GLY A 250 52.18 -11.24 -11.19
N ALA A 251 52.82 -10.27 -11.85
CA ALA A 251 52.97 -10.08 -13.29
C ALA A 251 51.82 -9.42 -14.07
N ALA A 252 52.03 -8.12 -14.30
CA ALA A 252 51.51 -7.37 -15.43
C ALA A 252 52.50 -7.44 -16.61
N SER A 253 51.95 -7.57 -17.82
CA SER A 253 52.51 -7.11 -19.10
C SER A 253 51.34 -7.22 -20.09
N GLY A 254 50.86 -6.18 -20.77
CA GLY A 254 51.57 -5.07 -21.37
C GLY A 254 51.55 -5.27 -22.88
N GLY A 255 50.73 -4.48 -23.59
CA GLY A 255 51.11 -3.95 -24.90
C GLY A 255 50.42 -4.51 -26.16
N LEU A 256 49.57 -3.64 -26.72
CA LEU A 256 49.49 -3.25 -28.15
C LEU A 256 48.93 -4.25 -29.17
N GLY A 257 47.99 -3.73 -29.98
CA GLY A 257 47.40 -4.44 -31.10
C GLY A 257 47.87 -3.94 -32.47
N LEU A 258 47.20 -4.41 -33.53
CA LEU A 258 46.84 -3.66 -34.74
C LEU A 258 46.04 -4.56 -35.71
N ALA A 259 44.96 -3.96 -36.21
CA ALA A 259 44.26 -4.07 -37.50
C ALA A 259 44.43 -5.29 -38.43
N GLY A 260 43.30 -5.67 -39.06
CA GLY A 260 43.24 -5.68 -40.53
C GLY A 260 42.69 -6.92 -41.25
N LEU A 261 41.37 -6.94 -41.43
CA LEU A 261 40.60 -7.22 -42.67
C LEU A 261 40.77 -8.49 -43.54
N ALA A 262 39.58 -8.94 -43.99
CA ALA A 262 39.26 -9.70 -45.22
C ALA A 262 39.57 -11.21 -45.21
N SER A 263 38.87 -12.12 -45.89
CA SER A 263 37.55 -12.26 -46.54
C SER A 263 37.57 -13.67 -47.17
N GLY A 264 36.47 -14.42 -47.20
CA GLY A 264 36.34 -15.58 -48.10
C GLY A 264 35.71 -16.85 -47.50
N GLY A 265 34.48 -17.15 -47.91
CA GLY A 265 34.07 -18.55 -48.18
C GLY A 265 34.37 -18.89 -49.66
N PRO A 266 33.93 -20.04 -50.23
CA PRO A 266 33.03 -21.07 -49.69
C PRO A 266 33.41 -22.55 -50.04
N GLY A 267 32.55 -23.50 -49.67
CA GLY A 267 32.46 -24.89 -50.18
C GLY A 267 33.19 -25.93 -49.32
N SER A 268 32.71 -27.15 -49.05
CA SER A 268 31.61 -28.03 -49.53
C SER A 268 31.50 -29.15 -48.45
N GLY A 269 30.47 -29.97 -48.26
CA GLY A 269 29.28 -30.37 -49.01
C GLY A 269 28.62 -31.56 -48.27
N GLY A 270 27.38 -31.90 -48.66
CA GLY A 270 26.64 -33.13 -48.33
C GLY A 270 26.01 -33.19 -46.92
N ALA A 271 24.72 -33.43 -46.70
CA ALA A 271 23.71 -34.08 -47.54
C ALA A 271 22.29 -33.54 -47.27
N ALA A 272 21.49 -33.57 -48.33
CA ALA A 272 20.04 -33.48 -48.41
C ALA A 272 19.34 -34.56 -47.54
N SER A 273 18.05 -34.53 -47.21
CA SER A 273 16.84 -34.04 -47.90
C SER A 273 15.73 -33.88 -46.84
N GLY A 274 14.94 -32.80 -46.81
CA GLY A 274 13.71 -32.63 -47.62
C GLY A 274 12.50 -33.23 -46.88
N GLY A 275 11.39 -32.54 -46.62
CA GLY A 275 10.94 -31.24 -47.06
C GLY A 275 9.77 -30.70 -46.23
N LEU A 276 9.41 -29.45 -46.52
CA LEU A 276 8.27 -28.72 -45.99
C LEU A 276 7.03 -28.89 -46.88
N GLY A 277 5.88 -29.10 -46.23
CA GLY A 277 4.59 -28.43 -46.47
C GLY A 277 3.88 -28.56 -47.82
N LEU A 278 2.58 -28.88 -47.77
CA LEU A 278 1.49 -28.08 -48.37
C LEU A 278 0.12 -28.59 -47.89
N ALA A 279 -0.84 -27.66 -47.84
CA ALA A 279 -2.20 -27.82 -47.34
C ALA A 279 -3.18 -28.47 -48.35
N GLY A 280 -4.31 -28.98 -47.86
CA GLY A 280 -5.57 -29.02 -48.63
C GLY A 280 -6.43 -30.29 -48.53
N ALA A 281 -7.55 -30.16 -47.81
CA ALA A 281 -8.88 -30.75 -48.03
C ALA A 281 -9.12 -32.28 -48.00
N GLY A 282 -10.19 -32.67 -47.28
CA GLY A 282 -11.16 -33.66 -47.78
C GLY A 282 -11.36 -34.94 -46.96
N SER A 283 -12.46 -34.96 -46.19
CA SER A 283 -13.36 -36.08 -45.90
C SER A 283 -12.82 -37.48 -45.57
N GLY A 284 -13.17 -37.97 -44.37
CA GLY A 284 -13.16 -39.40 -44.05
C GLY A 284 -13.52 -39.64 -42.59
N GLY A 285 -14.82 -39.70 -42.28
CA GLY A 285 -15.30 -40.11 -40.98
C GLY A 285 -15.38 -41.64 -40.85
N LEU A 286 -14.91 -42.17 -39.72
CA LEU A 286 -15.27 -43.40 -39.00
C LEU A 286 -14.69 -43.17 -37.58
N GLY A 287 -15.31 -43.40 -36.41
CA GLY A 287 -16.43 -44.25 -36.04
C GLY A 287 -16.04 -45.08 -34.82
N LEU A 288 -16.37 -44.57 -33.61
CA LEU A 288 -16.65 -45.25 -32.33
C LEU A 288 -15.58 -46.06 -31.56
N ALA A 289 -15.26 -45.58 -30.34
CA ALA A 289 -15.53 -46.19 -29.01
C ALA A 289 -14.89 -45.25 -27.96
N GLY A 290 -15.51 -44.76 -26.89
CA GLY A 290 -16.62 -45.27 -26.09
C GLY A 290 -16.10 -45.59 -24.69
N LEU A 291 -15.96 -44.59 -23.81
CA LEU A 291 -15.97 -44.77 -22.35
C LEU A 291 -16.68 -43.59 -21.70
N ALA A 292 -17.90 -43.85 -21.26
CA ALA A 292 -18.70 -43.00 -20.41
C ALA A 292 -18.44 -43.34 -18.94
N SER A 293 -18.43 -42.33 -18.09
CA SER A 293 -18.96 -42.42 -16.72
C SER A 293 -19.68 -41.12 -16.43
N GLY A 294 -21.02 -41.21 -16.29
CA GLY A 294 -21.92 -40.10 -15.95
C GLY A 294 -21.59 -39.49 -14.57
N GLY A 295 -22.11 -38.33 -14.20
CA GLY A 295 -23.29 -37.63 -14.67
C GLY A 295 -24.10 -37.25 -13.44
N SER A 296 -24.34 -35.96 -13.24
CA SER A 296 -25.46 -35.42 -12.47
C SER A 296 -25.71 -34.02 -12.98
N ALA A 297 -26.76 -33.92 -13.80
CA ALA A 297 -27.31 -32.69 -14.35
C ALA A 297 -28.22 -32.01 -13.32
N SER A 298 -28.34 -30.69 -13.44
CA SER A 298 -29.56 -29.96 -13.05
C SER A 298 -29.76 -28.79 -14.02
N ASP A 299 -30.67 -29.04 -14.97
CA ASP A 299 -31.67 -28.15 -15.58
C ASP A 299 -31.29 -26.73 -16.00
N GLY A 300 -31.26 -26.54 -17.32
CA GLY A 300 -31.27 -25.24 -17.97
C GLY A 300 -32.68 -24.68 -18.13
N LEU A 301 -32.77 -23.36 -18.02
CA LEU A 301 -33.83 -22.56 -18.63
C LEU A 301 -33.16 -21.47 -19.48
N GLY A 302 -33.30 -21.62 -20.79
CA GLY A 302 -32.99 -20.58 -21.76
C GLY A 302 -34.16 -19.60 -21.87
N SER A 303 -33.86 -18.31 -21.86
CA SER A 303 -34.78 -17.27 -22.29
C SER A 303 -34.00 -16.17 -23.02
N GLY A 304 -34.41 -15.92 -24.26
CA GLY A 304 -33.74 -15.09 -25.24
C GLY A 304 -33.59 -13.62 -24.89
N TRP A 305 -32.59 -13.00 -25.52
CA TRP A 305 -32.33 -11.58 -25.51
C TRP A 305 -33.30 -10.86 -26.47
N PRO A 306 -34.05 -9.83 -26.05
CA PRO A 306 -34.79 -8.99 -26.99
C PRO A 306 -33.86 -7.93 -27.61
N ARG A 307 -33.92 -7.83 -28.95
CA ARG A 307 -33.53 -6.65 -29.72
C ARG A 307 -34.68 -5.63 -29.70
N ALA A 308 -34.36 -4.36 -29.45
CA ALA A 308 -35.11 -3.17 -29.89
C ALA A 308 -34.08 -2.03 -30.00
N GLY A 309 -33.81 -1.44 -31.17
CA GLY A 309 -34.60 -0.33 -31.75
C GLY A 309 -34.13 0.97 -31.08
N GLY A 310 -33.26 1.80 -31.65
CA GLY A 310 -33.45 2.49 -32.92
C GLY A 310 -34.22 3.79 -32.71
N ALA A 311 -33.53 4.85 -32.26
CA ALA A 311 -34.03 6.23 -32.37
C ALA A 311 -32.85 7.18 -32.60
N ARG A 312 -32.81 7.76 -33.80
CA ARG A 312 -32.01 8.93 -34.16
C ARG A 312 -32.79 10.17 -33.73
N SER A 313 -32.08 11.22 -33.35
CA SER A 313 -32.53 12.59 -33.58
C SER A 313 -31.32 13.46 -33.86
N ASP A 314 -31.24 13.92 -35.11
CA ASP A 314 -30.36 14.98 -35.57
C ASP A 314 -30.72 16.31 -34.90
N GLY A 315 -29.76 17.23 -34.83
CA GLY A 315 -30.07 18.64 -35.07
C GLY A 315 -29.51 19.67 -34.09
N LEU A 316 -28.53 20.40 -34.62
CA LEU A 316 -28.40 21.86 -34.59
C LEU A 316 -27.75 22.52 -33.37
N ALA A 317 -26.53 22.99 -33.64
CA ALA A 317 -25.94 24.16 -33.00
C ALA A 317 -26.77 25.42 -33.28
N SER A 318 -26.88 26.28 -32.27
CA SER A 318 -27.07 27.72 -32.47
C SER A 318 -26.36 28.48 -31.36
N GLU A 319 -25.53 29.42 -31.78
CA GLU A 319 -24.77 30.34 -30.95
C GLU A 319 -25.67 31.26 -30.13
N GLY A 320 -25.23 31.55 -28.91
CA GLY A 320 -25.78 32.61 -28.05
C GLY A 320 -24.63 33.26 -27.31
N SER A 321 -24.09 34.33 -27.90
CA SER A 321 -23.11 35.22 -27.30
C SER A 321 -23.76 36.08 -26.21
N ALA A 322 -23.22 35.99 -24.99
CA ALA A 322 -23.46 36.98 -23.93
C ALA A 322 -22.16 37.14 -23.12
N SER A 323 -21.42 38.18 -23.47
CA SER A 323 -20.30 38.70 -22.69
C SER A 323 -20.82 39.32 -21.38
N GLY A 324 -20.22 38.93 -20.25
CA GLY A 324 -20.51 39.52 -18.94
C GLY A 324 -19.62 38.93 -17.86
N GLU A 325 -18.49 39.58 -17.60
CA GLU A 325 -17.63 39.34 -16.43
C GLU A 325 -18.41 39.61 -15.13
N LEU A 326 -18.72 38.58 -14.33
CA LEU A 326 -19.00 38.70 -12.89
C LEU A 326 -18.74 37.35 -12.19
N GLY A 327 -17.77 37.35 -11.26
CA GLY A 327 -17.74 36.47 -10.09
C GLY A 327 -17.29 35.03 -10.29
N SER A 328 -15.98 34.80 -10.16
CA SER A 328 -15.41 33.48 -9.86
C SER A 328 -15.85 33.01 -8.45
N GLY A 329 -16.99 32.33 -8.37
CA GLY A 329 -17.50 31.82 -7.10
C GLY A 329 -18.75 30.93 -7.19
N GLY A 330 -18.52 29.62 -7.39
CA GLY A 330 -19.43 28.51 -7.03
C GLY A 330 -20.04 27.71 -8.21
N PRO A 331 -20.57 26.48 -8.02
CA PRO A 331 -20.65 25.68 -6.80
C PRO A 331 -20.25 24.19 -7.03
N TRP A 332 -18.99 23.89 -7.34
CA TRP A 332 -18.47 22.52 -7.20
C TRP A 332 -17.04 22.68 -6.71
N SER A 333 -16.80 22.44 -5.42
CA SER A 333 -15.49 21.91 -5.03
C SER A 333 -15.28 20.68 -5.90
N ASP A 334 -14.33 20.75 -6.80
CA ASP A 334 -13.84 19.68 -7.64
C ASP A 334 -13.29 18.57 -6.75
N GLY A 335 -14.20 17.78 -6.17
CA GLY A 335 -14.31 16.32 -6.15
C GLY A 335 -13.09 15.41 -6.20
N ARG A 336 -11.85 15.89 -6.10
CA ARG A 336 -10.66 15.09 -5.79
C ARG A 336 -10.70 14.77 -4.30
N GLY A 337 -11.76 14.09 -3.91
CA GLY A 337 -11.85 13.42 -2.63
C GLY A 337 -10.84 12.28 -2.63
N SER A 338 -9.88 12.35 -1.71
CA SER A 338 -9.02 11.23 -1.30
C SER A 338 -8.49 10.35 -2.44
N GLY A 339 -7.34 10.72 -2.99
CA GLY A 339 -6.73 10.04 -4.14
C GLY A 339 -6.67 8.52 -4.03
N SER A 340 -6.84 7.85 -5.17
CA SER A 340 -6.73 6.40 -5.31
C SER A 340 -5.25 5.99 -5.43
N ALA A 341 -4.86 4.93 -4.74
CA ALA A 341 -3.47 4.50 -4.73
C ALA A 341 -3.34 2.99 -4.64
N VAL A 342 -2.26 2.47 -5.21
CA VAL A 342 -1.79 1.10 -5.00
C VAL A 342 -0.45 1.14 -4.29
N TYR A 343 -0.32 0.35 -3.23
CA TYR A 343 0.96 0.02 -2.62
C TYR A 343 1.43 -1.34 -3.12
N LEU A 344 2.63 -1.42 -3.67
CA LEU A 344 3.27 -2.66 -4.11
C LEU A 344 4.37 -3.03 -3.12
N HIS A 345 4.15 -4.09 -2.36
CA HIS A 345 5.12 -4.62 -1.42
C HIS A 345 5.98 -5.68 -2.09
N PHE A 346 7.28 -5.47 -2.18
CA PHE A 346 8.21 -6.45 -2.75
C PHE A 346 9.34 -6.80 -1.77
N GLY A 347 9.28 -8.03 -1.27
CA GLY A 347 10.23 -8.58 -0.29
C GLY A 347 10.49 -10.06 -0.57
N THR A 348 10.25 -10.89 0.45
CA THR A 348 10.27 -12.36 0.31
C THR A 348 9.13 -12.90 -0.56
N GLY A 349 8.09 -12.08 -0.76
CA GLY A 349 7.01 -12.25 -1.72
C GLY A 349 6.61 -10.92 -2.37
N LEU A 350 5.51 -10.94 -3.11
CA LEU A 350 4.98 -9.78 -3.82
C LEU A 350 3.46 -9.67 -3.64
N GLY A 351 2.99 -8.50 -3.20
CA GLY A 351 1.57 -8.24 -3.01
C GLY A 351 1.19 -6.79 -3.24
N ALA A 352 -0.12 -6.51 -3.30
CA ALA A 352 -0.65 -5.17 -3.46
C ALA A 352 -1.64 -4.79 -2.35
N GLY A 353 -1.54 -3.57 -1.86
CA GLY A 353 -2.52 -2.92 -1.01
C GLY A 353 -3.29 -1.91 -1.85
N LEU A 354 -4.61 -1.93 -1.79
CA LEU A 354 -5.45 -1.10 -2.62
C LEU A 354 -6.13 -0.03 -1.75
N ARG A 355 -6.07 1.22 -2.19
CA ARG A 355 -6.77 2.34 -1.56
C ARG A 355 -7.67 3.00 -2.59
N LEU A 356 -8.97 2.81 -2.43
CA LEU A 356 -10.00 3.22 -3.38
C LEU A 356 -11.09 3.99 -2.65
N GLY A 357 -11.52 5.14 -3.19
CA GLY A 357 -12.49 6.02 -2.52
C GLY A 357 -12.02 6.46 -1.14
N GLY A 358 -10.72 6.70 -1.00
CA GLY A 358 -10.07 7.04 0.26
C GLY A 358 -9.85 5.87 1.22
N ALA A 359 -10.54 4.74 1.11
CA ALA A 359 -10.43 3.66 2.09
C ALA A 359 -9.54 2.50 1.62
N VAL A 360 -9.01 1.72 2.58
CA VAL A 360 -8.32 0.46 2.26
C VAL A 360 -9.34 -0.55 1.73
N TYR A 361 -9.16 -0.95 0.48
CA TYR A 361 -10.05 -1.91 -0.18
C TYR A 361 -9.58 -3.35 0.07
N ARG A 362 -10.35 -4.08 0.87
CA ARG A 362 -10.04 -5.47 1.30
C ARG A 362 -10.79 -6.55 0.51
N GLY A 363 -11.76 -6.13 -0.30
CA GLY A 363 -12.66 -7.02 -1.04
C GLY A 363 -13.68 -7.74 -0.15
N ALA A 364 -14.72 -8.31 -0.78
CA ALA A 364 -15.83 -8.98 -0.07
C ALA A 364 -15.36 -10.17 0.78
N ARG A 365 -14.32 -10.88 0.33
CA ARG A 365 -13.77 -12.09 0.97
C ARG A 365 -12.41 -11.87 1.63
N SER A 366 -12.04 -10.63 1.95
CA SER A 366 -10.71 -10.29 2.53
C SER A 366 -9.51 -10.65 1.62
N GLY A 367 -9.78 -10.97 0.36
CA GLY A 367 -8.83 -11.48 -0.63
C GLY A 367 -8.43 -10.47 -1.70
N ALA A 368 -8.72 -9.17 -1.53
CA ALA A 368 -8.17 -8.17 -2.45
C ALA A 368 -6.64 -8.12 -2.33
N GLY A 369 -5.97 -7.74 -3.42
CA GLY A 369 -4.53 -7.49 -3.40
C GLY A 369 -3.62 -8.68 -3.66
N GLU A 370 -4.15 -9.84 -4.11
CA GLU A 370 -3.38 -11.03 -4.54
C GLU A 370 -2.65 -10.82 -5.88
N PHE A 371 -2.05 -9.64 -6.02
CA PHE A 371 -1.39 -9.12 -7.20
C PHE A 371 -0.19 -9.96 -7.66
N GLY A 372 0.60 -10.48 -6.71
CA GLY A 372 1.74 -11.35 -7.02
C GLY A 372 1.36 -12.62 -7.77
N HIS A 373 0.11 -13.06 -7.68
CA HIS A 373 -0.38 -14.27 -8.33
C HIS A 373 -1.04 -14.03 -9.70
N GLN A 374 -1.07 -12.79 -10.18
CA GLN A 374 -1.48 -12.50 -11.55
C GLN A 374 -0.53 -13.21 -12.54
N VAL A 375 -1.09 -13.95 -13.49
CA VAL A 375 -0.32 -14.68 -14.50
C VAL A 375 0.10 -13.72 -15.61
N LEU A 376 1.41 -13.53 -15.77
CA LEU A 376 2.00 -12.78 -16.89
C LEU A 376 2.55 -13.70 -17.99
N ARG A 377 2.87 -14.95 -17.67
CA ARG A 377 3.43 -15.92 -18.62
C ARG A 377 2.74 -17.28 -18.48
N LEU A 378 1.87 -17.63 -19.42
CA LEU A 378 1.09 -18.88 -19.37
C LEU A 378 1.99 -20.14 -19.27
N ASP A 379 3.13 -20.11 -19.97
CA ASP A 379 4.16 -21.16 -19.94
C ASP A 379 5.34 -20.79 -19.04
N GLY A 380 5.06 -20.02 -17.99
CA GLY A 380 6.06 -19.58 -17.03
C GLY A 380 6.42 -20.64 -15.98
N PRO A 381 7.36 -20.32 -15.08
CA PRO A 381 7.79 -21.23 -14.02
C PRO A 381 6.65 -21.56 -13.05
N PRO A 382 6.71 -22.71 -12.35
CA PRO A 382 5.75 -23.05 -11.32
C PRO A 382 5.78 -22.04 -10.16
N CYS A 383 4.60 -21.66 -9.67
CA CYS A 383 4.45 -20.76 -8.53
C CYS A 383 4.00 -21.55 -7.29
N ARG A 384 4.41 -21.08 -6.09
CA ARG A 384 4.04 -21.71 -4.81
C ARG A 384 2.54 -21.71 -4.54
N CYS A 385 1.77 -20.85 -5.20
CA CYS A 385 0.30 -20.85 -5.12
C CYS A 385 -0.36 -22.04 -5.87
N GLY A 386 0.42 -22.84 -6.61
CA GLY A 386 -0.06 -23.94 -7.46
C GLY A 386 -0.25 -23.56 -8.93
N GLY A 387 -0.19 -22.27 -9.26
CA GLY A 387 -0.24 -21.76 -10.63
C GLY A 387 1.12 -21.78 -11.34
N ARG A 388 1.22 -21.10 -12.49
CA ARG A 388 2.47 -20.88 -13.23
C ARG A 388 2.57 -19.47 -13.79
N GLY A 389 3.80 -18.99 -13.93
CA GLY A 389 4.15 -17.69 -14.50
C GLY A 389 3.44 -16.50 -13.85
N CYS A 390 3.20 -16.63 -12.55
CA CYS A 390 2.76 -15.55 -11.70
C CYS A 390 3.82 -14.44 -11.66
N LEU A 391 3.35 -13.20 -11.52
CA LEU A 391 4.19 -12.02 -11.38
C LEU A 391 5.27 -12.19 -10.30
N GLU A 392 4.90 -12.69 -9.12
CA GLU A 392 5.80 -12.90 -7.97
C GLU A 392 6.97 -13.81 -8.33
N VAL A 393 6.72 -14.98 -8.92
CA VAL A 393 7.80 -15.93 -9.24
C VAL A 393 8.73 -15.37 -10.31
N LEU A 394 8.20 -14.65 -11.29
CA LEU A 394 9.02 -14.00 -12.32
C LEU A 394 9.92 -12.90 -11.72
N CYS A 395 9.38 -12.09 -10.82
CA CYS A 395 10.13 -11.06 -10.10
C CYS A 395 11.22 -11.69 -9.21
N LEU A 396 10.87 -12.70 -8.40
CA LEU A 396 11.81 -13.37 -7.50
C LEU A 396 12.93 -14.09 -8.25
N GLU A 397 12.64 -14.76 -9.37
CA GLU A 397 13.66 -15.38 -10.21
C GLU A 397 14.63 -14.36 -10.83
N ALA A 398 14.12 -13.18 -11.24
CA ALA A 398 14.97 -12.11 -11.74
C ALA A 398 15.91 -11.58 -10.64
N VAL A 399 15.39 -11.35 -9.42
CA VAL A 399 16.20 -10.98 -8.25
C VAL A 399 17.24 -12.04 -7.93
N ALA A 400 16.87 -13.32 -7.95
CA ALA A 400 17.79 -14.43 -7.67
C ALA A 400 18.97 -14.51 -8.67
N ARG A 401 18.78 -14.02 -9.90
CA ARG A 401 19.84 -13.90 -10.92
C ARG A 401 20.62 -12.58 -10.85
N GLY A 402 20.29 -11.68 -9.92
CA GLY A 402 20.86 -10.33 -9.82
C GLY A 402 20.29 -9.34 -10.83
N ASP A 403 19.23 -9.69 -11.57
CA ASP A 403 18.60 -8.84 -12.59
C ASP A 403 17.50 -7.95 -11.98
N LEU A 404 17.93 -6.94 -11.21
CA LEU A 404 17.01 -5.99 -10.57
C LEU A 404 16.24 -5.12 -11.58
N ALA A 405 16.86 -4.80 -12.73
CA ALA A 405 16.19 -4.05 -13.78
C ALA A 405 15.08 -4.87 -14.44
N GLY A 406 15.33 -6.16 -14.70
CA GLY A 406 14.32 -7.11 -15.17
C GLY A 406 13.20 -7.27 -14.15
N ALA A 407 13.52 -7.40 -12.86
CA ALA A 407 12.51 -7.44 -11.79
C ALA A 407 11.64 -6.17 -11.76
N ALA A 408 12.25 -4.98 -11.88
CA ALA A 408 11.54 -3.71 -11.94
C ALA A 408 10.61 -3.60 -13.16
N ARG A 409 11.05 -4.09 -14.33
CA ARG A 409 10.22 -4.15 -15.55
C ARG A 409 9.02 -5.09 -15.37
N VAL A 410 9.23 -6.29 -14.83
CA VAL A 410 8.15 -7.24 -14.55
C VAL A 410 7.15 -6.64 -13.55
N LEU A 411 7.63 -6.03 -12.47
CA LEU A 411 6.79 -5.32 -11.50
C LEU A 411 5.99 -4.20 -12.18
N GLY A 412 6.63 -3.44 -13.09
CA GLY A 412 5.99 -2.40 -13.90
C GLY A 412 4.86 -2.92 -14.77
N GLU A 413 4.99 -4.11 -15.37
CA GLU A 413 3.92 -4.73 -16.17
C GLU A 413 2.71 -5.08 -15.30
N GLY A 414 2.94 -5.61 -14.11
CA GLY A 414 1.90 -5.82 -13.12
C GLY A 414 1.23 -4.49 -12.75
N ALA A 415 2.02 -3.47 -12.41
CA ALA A 415 1.52 -2.15 -12.04
C ALA A 415 0.66 -1.54 -13.15
N ALA A 416 1.08 -1.63 -14.41
CA ALA A 416 0.33 -1.16 -15.57
C ALA A 416 -1.03 -1.84 -15.70
N ASN A 417 -1.11 -3.15 -15.43
CA ASN A 417 -2.39 -3.87 -15.44
C ASN A 417 -3.33 -3.39 -14.32
N LEU A 418 -2.81 -3.10 -13.12
CA LEU A 418 -3.61 -2.53 -12.04
C LEU A 418 -4.08 -1.12 -12.35
N VAL A 419 -3.21 -0.27 -12.88
CA VAL A 419 -3.55 1.11 -13.27
C VAL A 419 -4.63 1.12 -14.34
N ALA A 420 -4.48 0.29 -15.38
CA ALA A 420 -5.48 0.19 -16.44
C ALA A 420 -6.83 -0.34 -15.95
N LEU A 421 -6.85 -1.18 -14.90
CA LEU A 421 -8.07 -1.76 -14.36
C LEU A 421 -8.77 -0.87 -13.32
N LEU A 422 -7.99 -0.19 -12.49
CA LEU A 422 -8.49 0.49 -11.29
C LEU A 422 -8.47 2.03 -11.39
N ASP A 423 -7.80 2.57 -12.40
CA ASP A 423 -7.64 4.02 -12.62
C ASP A 423 -7.14 4.73 -11.35
N VAL A 424 -5.93 4.36 -10.91
CA VAL A 424 -5.33 4.90 -9.68
C VAL A 424 -4.45 6.12 -9.94
N ASP A 425 -4.46 7.09 -9.03
CA ASP A 425 -3.63 8.30 -9.14
C ASP A 425 -2.15 8.04 -8.83
N ARG A 426 -1.87 7.08 -7.93
CA ARG A 426 -0.51 6.82 -7.44
C ARG A 426 -0.16 5.34 -7.35
N VAL A 427 1.11 5.04 -7.63
CA VAL A 427 1.75 3.73 -7.39
C VAL A 427 2.89 3.93 -6.40
N LEU A 428 2.73 3.36 -5.21
CA LEU A 428 3.68 3.43 -4.11
C LEU A 428 4.45 2.12 -4.00
N LEU A 429 5.77 2.19 -3.97
CA LEU A 429 6.64 1.01 -3.90
C LEU A 429 7.23 0.86 -2.51
N GLY A 430 7.25 -0.36 -1.98
CA GLY A 430 7.89 -0.67 -0.71
C GLY A 430 8.34 -2.12 -0.61
N GLY A 431 8.79 -2.50 0.58
CA GLY A 431 9.41 -3.80 0.84
C GLY A 431 10.93 -3.77 0.62
N ARG A 432 11.61 -4.77 1.19
CA ARG A 432 13.08 -4.79 1.31
C ARG A 432 13.82 -4.85 -0.03
N VAL A 433 13.23 -5.48 -1.05
CA VAL A 433 13.86 -5.59 -2.38
C VAL A 433 13.88 -4.21 -3.04
N VAL A 434 12.78 -3.47 -2.95
CA VAL A 434 12.71 -2.08 -3.42
C VAL A 434 13.66 -1.19 -2.61
N ALA A 435 13.69 -1.34 -1.28
CA ALA A 435 14.57 -0.55 -0.42
C ALA A 435 16.07 -0.77 -0.73
N GLY A 436 16.45 -1.95 -1.23
CA GLY A 436 17.82 -2.23 -1.66
C GLY A 436 18.24 -1.54 -2.96
N ALA A 437 17.29 -1.13 -3.82
CA ALA A 437 17.56 -0.47 -5.10
C ALA A 437 16.43 0.48 -5.53
N PRO A 438 16.09 1.50 -4.73
CA PRO A 438 14.85 2.28 -4.90
C PRO A 438 14.75 2.96 -6.27
N GLU A 439 15.83 3.56 -6.74
CA GLU A 439 15.86 4.26 -8.03
C GLU A 439 15.65 3.33 -9.22
N VAL A 440 16.14 2.08 -9.14
CA VAL A 440 15.95 1.07 -10.19
C VAL A 440 14.47 0.73 -10.32
N PHE A 441 13.80 0.50 -9.20
CA PHE A 441 12.38 0.13 -9.17
C PHE A 441 11.48 1.30 -9.55
N VAL A 442 11.69 2.49 -8.99
CA VAL A 442 10.88 3.68 -9.32
C VAL A 442 11.00 4.01 -10.80
N ARG A 443 12.23 4.03 -11.34
CA ARG A 443 12.45 4.29 -12.77
C ARG A 443 11.83 3.20 -13.65
N GLY A 444 12.11 1.93 -13.37
CA GLY A 444 11.64 0.82 -14.20
C GLY A 444 10.11 0.70 -14.23
N VAL A 445 9.44 0.89 -13.10
CA VAL A 445 7.96 0.91 -13.05
C VAL A 445 7.41 2.11 -13.83
N ARG A 446 8.01 3.30 -13.68
CA ARG A 446 7.60 4.51 -14.41
C ARG A 446 7.77 4.36 -15.92
N GLU A 447 8.87 3.78 -16.38
CA GLU A 447 9.13 3.55 -17.81
C GLU A 447 8.07 2.63 -18.42
N VAL A 448 7.71 1.53 -17.75
CA VAL A 448 6.64 0.63 -18.22
C VAL A 448 5.28 1.32 -18.22
N LEU A 449 4.95 2.05 -17.16
CA LEU A 449 3.68 2.79 -17.08
C LEU A 449 3.57 3.85 -18.18
N ALA A 450 4.64 4.59 -18.47
CA ALA A 450 4.66 5.57 -19.55
C ALA A 450 4.48 4.89 -20.92
N ALA A 451 5.13 3.74 -21.14
CA ALA A 451 5.02 2.99 -22.39
C ALA A 451 3.63 2.37 -22.62
N ARG A 452 2.88 2.10 -21.53
CA ARG A 452 1.54 1.49 -21.56
C ARG A 452 0.41 2.46 -21.24
N ALA A 453 0.71 3.75 -21.08
CA ALA A 453 -0.27 4.76 -20.71
C ALA A 453 -1.38 4.84 -21.77
N LEU A 454 -2.63 4.67 -21.33
CA LEU A 454 -3.82 4.88 -22.17
C LEU A 454 -4.31 6.33 -22.11
N THR A 455 -3.85 7.08 -21.11
CA THR A 455 -4.18 8.48 -20.85
C THR A 455 -2.94 9.35 -21.03
N ALA A 456 -3.13 10.66 -21.19
CA ALA A 456 -2.03 11.60 -21.37
C ALA A 456 -1.15 11.76 -20.11
N GLU A 457 -1.72 11.50 -18.92
CA GLU A 457 -1.05 11.66 -17.63
C GLU A 457 -0.98 10.31 -16.92
N PRO A 458 0.18 9.64 -16.88
CA PRO A 458 0.36 8.42 -16.10
C PRO A 458 0.36 8.72 -14.59
N PRO A 459 0.05 7.73 -13.74
CA PRO A 459 0.04 7.93 -12.30
C PRO A 459 1.42 8.25 -11.73
N VAL A 460 1.42 8.93 -10.58
CA VAL A 460 2.66 9.26 -9.88
C VAL A 460 3.24 7.99 -9.25
N VAL A 461 4.46 7.64 -9.65
CA VAL A 461 5.23 6.53 -9.07
C VAL A 461 6.24 7.06 -8.07
N GLY A 462 6.23 6.53 -6.85
CA GLY A 462 7.15 6.89 -5.78
C GLY A 462 7.32 5.79 -4.74
N LEU A 463 8.22 6.02 -3.78
CA LEU A 463 8.36 5.14 -2.62
C LEU A 463 7.23 5.40 -1.62
N ALA A 464 6.83 4.37 -0.90
CA ALA A 464 5.92 4.53 0.23
C ALA A 464 6.57 5.39 1.33
N PRO A 465 5.86 6.38 1.89
CA PRO A 465 6.42 7.34 2.84
C PRO A 465 6.66 6.75 4.24
N ALA A 466 6.07 5.59 4.52
CA ALA A 466 6.17 4.89 5.80
C ALA A 466 6.16 3.38 5.59
N GLY A 467 6.67 2.65 6.59
CA GLY A 467 6.73 1.20 6.57
C GLY A 467 5.41 0.52 6.92
N VAL A 468 5.41 -0.81 6.79
CA VAL A 468 4.24 -1.65 7.05
C VAL A 468 3.85 -1.62 8.54
N ALA A 469 4.82 -1.56 9.45
CA ALA A 469 4.53 -1.50 10.89
C ALA A 469 3.83 -0.18 11.27
N GLU A 470 4.29 0.94 10.71
CA GLU A 470 3.66 2.26 10.87
C GLU A 470 2.23 2.25 10.32
N GLY A 471 2.03 1.62 9.16
CA GLY A 471 0.71 1.39 8.59
C GLY A 471 -0.22 0.53 9.45
N ALA A 472 0.32 -0.50 10.09
CA ALA A 472 -0.44 -1.33 11.02
C ALA A 472 -0.89 -0.50 12.23
N ALA A 473 -0.03 0.37 12.76
CA ALA A 473 -0.42 1.31 13.81
C ALA A 473 -1.51 2.29 13.32
N GLU A 474 -1.40 2.77 12.08
CA GLU A 474 -2.40 3.66 11.48
C GLU A 474 -3.78 3.00 11.39
N LEU A 475 -3.87 1.68 11.14
CA LEU A 475 -5.16 0.96 11.16
C LEU A 475 -5.86 1.02 12.53
N VAL A 476 -5.12 1.14 13.62
CA VAL A 476 -5.68 1.35 14.98
C VAL A 476 -6.15 2.79 15.16
N LEU A 477 -5.39 3.75 14.62
CA LEU A 477 -5.72 5.18 14.71
C LEU A 477 -6.87 5.59 13.80
N ALA A 478 -7.04 4.91 12.67
CA ALA A 478 -7.93 5.33 11.59
C ALA A 478 -9.37 5.64 12.06
N PRO A 479 -10.02 4.83 12.92
CA PRO A 479 -11.37 5.13 13.41
C PRO A 479 -11.48 6.45 14.17
N LEU A 480 -10.41 6.93 14.82
CA LEU A 480 -10.39 8.22 15.52
C LEU A 480 -10.48 9.42 14.55
N PHE A 481 -10.10 9.19 13.29
CA PHE A 481 -10.01 10.19 12.23
C PHE A 481 -10.99 9.94 11.08
N GLY A 482 -11.91 8.97 11.22
CA GLY A 482 -12.99 8.74 10.27
C GLY A 482 -12.55 7.94 9.06
N ARG A 483 -11.49 7.17 9.26
CA ARG A 483 -10.76 6.40 8.26
C ARG A 483 -10.92 4.93 8.68
N GLY A 484 -11.42 4.05 7.82
CA GLY A 484 -11.71 2.65 8.21
C GLY A 484 -11.88 1.73 7.03
#